data_AF-A0A524IQF0-F1
#
_entry.id   AF-A0A524IQF0-F1
#
_cell.length_a   1.000
_cell.length_b   1.000
_cell.length_c   1.000
_cell.angle_alpha   90.00
_cell.angle_beta   90.00
_cell.angle_gamma   90.00
#
_symmetry.space_group_name_H-M   'P 1'
#
loop_
_entity.id
_entity.type
_entity.pdbx_description
1 polymer ?
#
loop_
_entity_poly.entity_id
_entity_poly.type
_entity_poly.pdbx_seq_one_letter_code
_entity_poly.pdbx_strand_id
1 'polypeptide(L)'
;MLRLSIPQPLDKPLNILCLGAHADDIEIGCGGTILTLLASRAVRVRWVVFSAAEEREAEATGSATRFLSTATESSVQTHAFRDGYLPYLRGPVKDEFAAIAATYAHCGGPDVIFTHDEQDLHQDHALLGALTRETFRDHLILGYEIPKKDGGLHSPNVLMPLSEAAVHEKVGLLMGGFPSQLAKPWFTPELFLGLMRLRGMESGAATGYAEGFHARRVVLDG
;
A
#
# COMPACT_ATOMS: atom_id res chain seq x y z
N MET A 1 -23.37 -1.64 -7.38
CA MET A 1 -22.56 -1.57 -6.13
C MET A 1 -22.67 -0.15 -5.59
N LEU A 2 -22.93 0.01 -4.29
CA LEU A 2 -22.90 1.32 -3.64
C LEU A 2 -21.44 1.81 -3.56
N ARG A 3 -21.19 3.09 -3.84
CA ARG A 3 -19.85 3.68 -3.74
C ARG A 3 -19.70 4.35 -2.37
N LEU A 4 -18.67 3.95 -1.63
CA LEU A 4 -18.25 4.61 -0.39
C LEU A 4 -17.05 5.50 -0.69
N SER A 5 -16.95 6.61 0.02
CA SER A 5 -15.79 7.51 -0.03
C SER A 5 -15.06 7.48 1.31
N ILE A 6 -13.75 7.70 1.30
CA ILE A 6 -12.98 7.85 2.54
C ILE A 6 -13.50 9.11 3.25
N PRO A 7 -13.99 9.00 4.49
CA PRO A 7 -14.71 10.08 5.16
C PRO A 7 -13.71 11.15 5.63
N GLN A 8 -13.40 12.10 4.75
CA GLN A 8 -12.72 13.34 5.12
C GLN A 8 -13.19 14.49 4.22
N PRO A 9 -13.61 15.63 4.78
CA PRO A 9 -13.88 16.86 4.04
C PRO A 9 -12.72 17.22 3.08
N LEU A 10 -13.04 17.68 1.87
CA LEU A 10 -12.04 17.97 0.84
C LEU A 10 -11.16 19.20 1.17
N ASP A 11 -11.58 20.03 2.12
CA ASP A 11 -10.82 21.19 2.62
C ASP A 11 -9.70 20.81 3.60
N LYS A 12 -9.65 19.54 4.04
CA LYS A 12 -8.56 18.99 4.85
C LYS A 12 -7.73 17.96 4.07
N PRO A 13 -6.39 17.99 4.21
CA PRO A 13 -5.56 16.94 3.64
C PRO A 13 -5.93 15.57 4.22
N LEU A 14 -6.01 14.56 3.35
CA LEU A 14 -6.17 13.16 3.77
C LEU A 14 -4.84 12.63 4.29
N ASN A 15 -4.80 12.11 5.52
CA ASN A 15 -3.59 11.53 6.11
C ASN A 15 -3.54 10.04 5.81
N ILE A 16 -2.56 9.62 5.01
CA ILE A 16 -2.36 8.24 4.59
C ILE A 16 -1.10 7.68 5.25
N LEU A 17 -1.21 6.46 5.78
CA LEU A 17 -0.06 5.65 6.17
C LEU A 17 0.05 4.44 5.22
N CYS A 18 1.17 4.32 4.52
CA CYS A 18 1.52 3.17 3.70
C CYS A 18 2.61 2.35 4.39
N LEU A 19 2.38 1.05 4.52
CA LEU A 19 3.29 0.10 5.16
C LEU A 19 3.63 -1.03 4.18
N GLY A 20 4.91 -1.27 3.95
CA GLY A 20 5.45 -2.31 3.08
C GLY A 20 6.46 -3.18 3.82
N ALA A 21 6.43 -4.49 3.59
CA ALA A 21 7.40 -5.39 4.20
C ALA A 21 8.73 -5.23 3.49
N HIS A 22 8.69 -5.21 2.15
CA HIS A 22 9.83 -5.05 1.28
C HIS A 22 9.67 -3.81 0.40
N ALA A 23 10.77 -3.35 -0.16
CA ALA A 23 10.74 -2.40 -1.28
C ALA A 23 9.84 -2.99 -2.39
N ASP A 24 9.10 -2.16 -3.13
CA ASP A 24 8.09 -2.48 -4.17
C ASP A 24 6.70 -2.94 -3.72
N ASP A 25 6.52 -3.40 -2.47
CA ASP A 25 5.23 -3.90 -2.00
C ASP A 25 4.11 -2.84 -2.11
N ILE A 26 4.34 -1.63 -1.63
CA ILE A 26 3.32 -0.57 -1.59
C ILE A 26 2.95 -0.15 -3.02
N GLU A 27 3.95 0.00 -3.89
CA GLU A 27 3.75 0.35 -5.29
C GLU A 27 2.95 -0.71 -6.02
N ILE A 28 3.26 -2.00 -5.82
CA ILE A 28 2.52 -3.12 -6.42
C ILE A 28 1.09 -3.15 -5.89
N GLY A 29 0.91 -3.06 -4.58
CA GLY A 29 -0.36 -3.29 -3.92
C GLY A 29 -1.36 -2.15 -4.09
N CYS A 30 -0.92 -0.90 -3.92
CA CYS A 30 -1.84 0.25 -3.86
C CYS A 30 -1.37 1.50 -4.62
N GLY A 31 -0.32 1.41 -5.44
CA GLY A 31 0.25 2.58 -6.13
C GLY A 31 -0.77 3.35 -6.99
N GLY A 32 -1.69 2.66 -7.67
CA GLY A 32 -2.71 3.31 -8.50
C GLY A 32 -3.76 4.06 -7.66
N THR A 33 -4.13 3.50 -6.50
CA THR A 33 -4.99 4.16 -5.51
C THR A 33 -4.33 5.40 -4.96
N ILE A 34 -3.04 5.34 -4.60
CA ILE A 34 -2.29 6.50 -4.12
C ILE A 34 -2.24 7.62 -5.16
N LEU A 35 -1.89 7.31 -6.41
CA LEU A 35 -1.90 8.28 -7.51
C LEU A 35 -3.29 8.90 -7.72
N THR A 36 -4.36 8.08 -7.63
CA THR A 36 -5.74 8.57 -7.76
C THR A 36 -6.13 9.51 -6.62
N LEU A 37 -5.72 9.22 -5.39
CA LEU A 37 -5.98 10.08 -4.23
C LEU A 37 -5.19 11.40 -4.31
N LEU A 38 -3.92 11.33 -4.70
CA LEU A 38 -3.06 12.50 -4.89
C LEU A 38 -3.59 13.44 -5.99
N ALA A 39 -4.14 12.89 -7.07
CA ALA A 39 -4.71 13.68 -8.17
C ALA A 39 -6.06 14.34 -7.82
N SER A 40 -6.76 13.83 -6.81
CA SER A 40 -8.14 14.25 -6.51
C SER A 40 -8.28 15.19 -5.32
N ARG A 41 -7.27 15.26 -4.43
CA ARG A 41 -7.31 16.09 -3.22
C ARG A 41 -5.92 16.33 -2.63
N ALA A 42 -5.84 17.23 -1.65
CA ALA A 42 -4.66 17.34 -0.80
C ALA A 42 -4.47 16.07 0.04
N VAL A 43 -3.24 15.57 0.10
CA VAL A 43 -2.89 14.32 0.79
C VAL A 43 -1.56 14.51 1.52
N ARG A 44 -1.49 14.02 2.75
CA ARG A 44 -0.24 13.80 3.49
C ARG A 44 0.05 12.31 3.54
N VAL A 45 1.25 11.89 3.15
CA VAL A 45 1.59 10.46 3.08
C VAL A 45 2.81 10.15 3.94
N ARG A 46 2.68 9.17 4.84
CA ARG A 46 3.83 8.51 5.46
C ARG A 46 4.01 7.15 4.79
N TRP A 47 5.20 6.90 4.25
CA TRP A 47 5.55 5.72 3.47
C TRP A 47 6.66 4.96 4.20
N VAL A 48 6.38 3.78 4.73
CA VAL A 48 7.32 3.02 5.54
C VAL A 48 7.58 1.65 4.95
N VAL A 49 8.86 1.32 4.74
CA VAL A 49 9.31 0.01 4.25
C VAL A 49 10.19 -0.65 5.32
N PHE A 50 9.86 -1.86 5.73
CA PHE A 50 10.51 -2.52 6.88
C PHE A 50 11.78 -3.29 6.52
N SER A 51 11.90 -3.78 5.29
CA SER A 51 13.04 -4.53 4.80
C SER A 51 13.50 -3.96 3.45
N ALA A 52 14.42 -3.02 3.53
CA ALA A 52 15.11 -2.45 2.39
C ALA A 52 16.52 -2.07 2.83
N ALA A 53 17.50 -2.88 2.42
CA ALA A 53 18.92 -2.63 2.68
C ALA A 53 19.66 -2.38 1.36
N GLU A 54 20.72 -1.56 1.41
CA GLU A 54 21.63 -1.30 0.29
C GLU A 54 20.88 -0.80 -0.97
N GLU A 55 21.02 -1.48 -2.11
CA GLU A 55 20.37 -1.10 -3.38
C GLU A 55 18.84 -0.99 -3.23
N ARG A 56 18.23 -1.87 -2.43
CA ARG A 56 16.78 -1.90 -2.22
C ARG A 56 16.29 -0.68 -1.44
N GLU A 57 17.11 -0.11 -0.56
CA GLU A 57 16.80 1.13 0.14
C GLU A 57 16.73 2.33 -0.82
N ALA A 58 17.71 2.42 -1.72
CA ALA A 58 17.76 3.47 -2.73
C ALA A 58 16.57 3.37 -3.71
N GLU A 59 16.22 2.16 -4.14
CA GLU A 59 15.04 1.91 -4.97
C GLU A 59 13.74 2.30 -4.25
N ALA A 60 13.52 1.83 -3.03
CA ALA A 60 12.33 2.16 -2.24
C ALA A 60 12.17 3.68 -2.06
N THR A 61 13.25 4.35 -1.65
CA THR A 61 13.22 5.81 -1.40
C THR A 61 13.01 6.59 -2.70
N GLY A 62 13.70 6.22 -3.77
CA GLY A 62 13.55 6.86 -5.07
C GLY A 62 12.17 6.63 -5.68
N SER A 63 11.61 5.43 -5.52
CA SER A 63 10.25 5.09 -5.96
C SER A 63 9.20 5.89 -5.21
N ALA A 64 9.23 5.87 -3.87
CA ALA A 64 8.31 6.65 -3.04
C ALA A 64 8.38 8.15 -3.37
N THR A 65 9.58 8.70 -3.58
CA THR A 65 9.74 10.12 -3.98
C THR A 65 9.03 10.44 -5.30
N ARG A 66 9.06 9.53 -6.28
CA ARG A 66 8.36 9.72 -7.56
C ARG A 66 6.85 9.58 -7.42
N PHE A 67 6.37 8.57 -6.69
CA PHE A 67 4.94 8.38 -6.44
C PHE A 67 4.32 9.55 -5.68
N LEU A 68 5.07 10.16 -4.76
CA LEU A 68 4.57 11.19 -3.84
C LEU A 68 4.90 12.61 -4.28
N SER A 69 5.32 12.83 -5.53
CA SER A 69 5.80 14.15 -6.01
C SER A 69 4.76 15.27 -5.93
N THR A 70 3.46 14.92 -5.89
CA THR A 70 2.35 15.88 -5.78
C THR A 70 1.68 15.85 -4.41
N ALA A 71 2.24 15.12 -3.43
CA ALA A 71 1.72 15.11 -2.07
C ALA A 71 1.88 16.50 -1.44
N THR A 72 0.89 16.89 -0.62
CA THR A 72 0.99 18.13 0.17
C THR A 72 2.13 18.03 1.18
N GLU A 73 2.33 16.84 1.74
CA GLU A 73 3.41 16.51 2.64
C GLU A 73 3.72 15.03 2.51
N SER A 74 5.00 14.66 2.52
CA SER A 74 5.40 13.26 2.47
C SER A 74 6.58 12.97 3.38
N SER A 75 6.55 11.82 4.06
CA SER A 75 7.67 11.25 4.81
C SER A 75 7.92 9.85 4.30
N VAL A 76 9.16 9.57 3.91
CA VAL A 76 9.61 8.24 3.47
C VAL A 76 10.59 7.71 4.51
N GLN A 77 10.35 6.50 4.99
CA GLN A 77 11.16 5.83 6.00
C GLN A 77 11.43 4.39 5.57
N THR A 78 12.70 3.99 5.65
CA THR A 78 13.18 2.65 5.34
C THR A 78 13.84 2.06 6.58
N HIS A 79 13.68 0.76 6.77
CA HIS A 79 14.41 -0.02 7.75
C HIS A 79 15.17 -1.15 7.06
N ALA A 80 16.29 -1.55 7.66
CA ALA A 80 17.13 -2.65 7.19
C ALA A 80 16.87 -3.94 7.97
N PHE A 81 15.63 -4.20 8.40
CA PHE A 81 15.32 -5.52 8.98
C PHE A 81 15.60 -6.60 7.93
N ARG A 82 16.12 -7.74 8.38
CA ARG A 82 16.53 -8.82 7.48
C ARG A 82 15.34 -9.35 6.69
N ASP A 83 15.48 -9.36 5.36
CA ASP A 83 14.50 -9.86 4.40
C ASP A 83 14.11 -11.31 4.71
N GLY A 84 12.80 -11.60 4.78
CA GLY A 84 12.24 -12.90 5.10
C GLY A 84 12.29 -13.28 6.58
N TYR A 85 12.68 -12.35 7.48
CA TYR A 85 12.90 -12.64 8.90
C TYR A 85 12.03 -11.80 9.86
N LEU A 86 11.07 -11.00 9.37
CA LEU A 86 10.31 -10.09 10.23
C LEU A 86 9.60 -10.80 11.40
N PRO A 87 9.00 -12.01 11.25
CA PRO A 87 8.40 -12.74 12.38
C PRO A 87 9.39 -13.06 13.51
N TYR A 88 10.65 -13.31 13.17
CA TYR A 88 11.71 -13.58 14.13
C TYR A 88 12.23 -12.29 14.79
N LEU A 89 11.96 -11.14 14.17
CA LEU A 89 12.28 -9.80 14.65
C LEU A 89 11.02 -9.07 15.18
N ARG A 90 9.97 -9.80 15.56
CA ARG A 90 8.66 -9.22 15.93
C ARG A 90 8.76 -8.13 17.00
N GLY A 91 9.63 -8.27 17.99
CA GLY A 91 9.84 -7.25 19.03
C GLY A 91 10.25 -5.90 18.43
N PRO A 92 11.44 -5.81 17.80
CA PRO A 92 11.89 -4.60 17.10
C PRO A 92 10.89 -4.05 16.07
N VAL A 93 10.26 -4.92 15.27
CA VAL A 93 9.24 -4.47 14.30
C VAL A 93 8.05 -3.83 15.02
N LYS A 94 7.59 -4.43 16.12
CA LYS A 94 6.50 -3.88 16.94
C LYS A 94 6.86 -2.56 17.60
N ASP A 95 8.11 -2.40 18.03
CA ASP A 95 8.60 -1.13 18.56
C ASP A 95 8.52 -0.02 17.50
N GLU A 96 8.79 -0.34 16.23
CA GLU A 96 8.62 0.63 15.15
C GLU A 96 7.15 0.96 14.86
N PHE A 97 6.24 -0.01 14.95
CA PHE A 97 4.81 0.29 14.89
C PHE A 97 4.40 1.28 16.01
N ALA A 98 4.92 1.11 17.22
CA ALA A 98 4.67 2.03 18.33
C ALA A 98 5.26 3.42 18.06
N ALA A 99 6.47 3.50 17.50
CA ALA A 99 7.10 4.75 17.12
C ALA A 99 6.30 5.49 16.03
N ILE A 100 5.86 4.78 14.98
CA ILE A 100 4.99 5.34 13.93
C ILE A 100 3.70 5.87 14.54
N ALA A 101 3.02 5.09 15.39
CA ALA A 101 1.78 5.53 16.05
C ALA A 101 1.99 6.79 16.90
N ALA A 102 3.12 6.89 17.61
CA ALA A 102 3.46 8.07 18.40
C ALA A 102 3.59 9.35 17.53
N THR A 103 3.98 9.23 16.26
CA THR A 103 4.04 10.40 15.35
C THR A 103 2.67 11.02 15.09
N TYR A 104 1.59 10.27 15.26
CA TYR A 104 0.21 10.74 15.05
C TYR A 104 -0.51 11.17 16.34
N ALA A 105 0.15 11.11 17.49
CA ALA A 105 -0.49 11.36 18.80
C ALA A 105 -1.16 12.75 18.92
N HIS A 106 -0.74 13.71 18.10
CA HIS A 106 -1.22 15.10 18.11
C HIS A 106 -2.30 15.40 17.06
N CYS A 107 -2.59 14.49 16.13
CA CYS A 107 -3.46 14.74 14.99
C CYS A 107 -4.59 13.72 14.82
N GLY A 108 -4.76 12.79 15.76
CA GLY A 108 -5.88 11.84 15.77
C GLY A 108 -5.67 10.57 14.95
N GLY A 109 -4.48 10.39 14.34
CA GLY A 109 -4.16 9.18 13.56
C GLY A 109 -4.16 9.37 12.04
N PRO A 110 -3.77 8.32 11.29
CA PRO A 110 -3.98 8.26 9.84
C PRO A 110 -5.46 8.02 9.52
N ASP A 111 -6.00 8.69 8.50
CA ASP A 111 -7.38 8.50 8.04
C ASP A 111 -7.59 7.14 7.36
N VAL A 112 -6.54 6.68 6.66
CA VAL A 112 -6.50 5.36 6.02
C VAL A 112 -5.10 4.79 6.07
N ILE A 113 -5.02 3.48 6.31
CA ILE A 113 -3.77 2.73 6.33
C ILE A 113 -3.80 1.69 5.22
N PHE A 114 -2.84 1.76 4.32
CA PHE A 114 -2.57 0.72 3.32
C PHE A 114 -1.43 -0.16 3.83
N THR A 115 -1.68 -1.45 3.92
CA THR A 115 -0.71 -2.45 4.42
C THR A 115 -0.98 -3.78 3.75
N HIS A 116 -0.25 -4.82 4.11
CA HIS A 116 -0.49 -6.18 3.64
C HIS A 116 -1.78 -6.79 4.19
N ASP A 117 -2.43 -7.66 3.42
CA ASP A 117 -3.42 -8.57 4.00
C ASP A 117 -2.75 -9.53 5.00
N GLU A 118 -3.40 -9.75 6.13
CA GLU A 118 -2.85 -10.61 7.19
C GLU A 118 -2.96 -12.11 6.89
N GLN A 119 -3.69 -12.48 5.83
CA GLN A 119 -3.73 -13.84 5.30
C GLN A 119 -2.76 -14.04 4.13
N ASP A 120 -1.92 -13.03 3.79
CA ASP A 120 -0.85 -13.22 2.82
C ASP A 120 0.07 -14.37 3.27
N LEU A 121 0.37 -15.29 2.36
CA LEU A 121 1.14 -16.49 2.67
C LEU A 121 2.62 -16.19 2.96
N HIS A 122 3.11 -15.00 2.60
CA HIS A 122 4.43 -14.54 2.98
C HIS A 122 4.42 -14.02 4.42
N GLN A 123 5.17 -14.69 5.28
CA GLN A 123 5.18 -14.44 6.72
C GLN A 123 5.47 -12.97 7.12
N ASP A 124 6.32 -12.26 6.37
CA ASP A 124 6.63 -10.85 6.64
C ASP A 124 5.41 -9.96 6.36
N HIS A 125 4.63 -10.28 5.32
CA HIS A 125 3.43 -9.55 4.94
C HIS A 125 2.34 -9.78 5.99
N ALA A 126 2.09 -11.06 6.33
CA ALA A 126 1.14 -11.45 7.37
C ALA A 126 1.43 -10.77 8.71
N LEU A 127 2.72 -10.70 9.10
CA LEU A 127 3.14 -10.02 10.32
C LEU A 127 2.77 -8.52 10.29
N LEU A 128 3.09 -7.81 9.21
CA LEU A 128 2.79 -6.39 9.08
C LEU A 128 1.29 -6.13 9.13
N GLY A 129 0.48 -6.94 8.42
CA GLY A 129 -0.98 -6.85 8.51
C GLY A 129 -1.48 -7.04 9.95
N ALA A 130 -0.96 -8.05 10.66
CA ALA A 130 -1.31 -8.32 12.05
C ALA A 130 -0.90 -7.18 13.01
N LEU A 131 0.33 -6.67 12.90
CA LEU A 131 0.83 -5.57 13.72
C LEU A 131 0.13 -4.24 13.42
N THR A 132 -0.28 -4.01 12.17
CA THR A 132 -1.10 -2.85 11.79
C THR A 132 -2.42 -2.88 12.54
N ARG A 133 -3.11 -4.02 12.52
CA ARG A 133 -4.38 -4.21 13.24
C ARG A 133 -4.22 -4.07 14.76
N GLU A 134 -3.15 -4.62 15.33
CA GLU A 134 -2.88 -4.52 16.78
C GLU A 134 -2.65 -3.07 17.22
N THR A 135 -1.95 -2.30 16.40
CA THR A 135 -1.53 -0.92 16.71
C THR A 135 -2.62 0.11 16.42
N PHE A 136 -3.26 0.03 15.25
CA PHE A 136 -4.18 1.05 14.73
C PHE A 136 -5.65 0.60 14.78
N ARG A 137 -6.11 0.19 15.96
CA ARG A 137 -7.41 -0.49 16.17
C ARG A 137 -8.65 0.30 15.75
N ASP A 138 -8.55 1.63 15.70
CA ASP A 138 -9.67 2.54 15.45
C ASP A 138 -9.58 3.27 14.10
N HIS A 139 -8.76 2.76 13.17
CA HIS A 139 -8.55 3.36 11.84
C HIS A 139 -9.04 2.45 10.72
N LEU A 140 -9.32 3.03 9.55
CA LEU A 140 -9.57 2.28 8.34
C LEU A 140 -8.26 1.62 7.86
N ILE A 141 -8.24 0.29 7.84
CA ILE A 141 -7.12 -0.51 7.36
C ILE A 141 -7.56 -1.25 6.09
N LEU A 142 -6.79 -1.06 5.02
CA LEU A 142 -6.99 -1.69 3.72
C LEU A 142 -5.76 -2.55 3.41
N GLY A 143 -5.92 -3.86 3.53
CA GLY A 143 -4.90 -4.85 3.16
C GLY A 143 -4.82 -4.99 1.65
N TYR A 144 -3.75 -4.54 1.00
CA TYR A 144 -3.55 -4.68 -0.44
C TYR A 144 -3.07 -6.08 -0.82
N GLU A 145 -3.23 -6.42 -2.10
CA GLU A 145 -2.84 -7.70 -2.68
C GLU A 145 -1.46 -7.63 -3.35
N ILE A 146 -0.64 -8.68 -3.17
CA ILE A 146 0.63 -8.84 -3.88
C ILE A 146 0.59 -10.17 -4.66
N PRO A 147 0.73 -10.16 -6.00
CA PRO A 147 0.73 -11.38 -6.79
C PRO A 147 2.01 -12.19 -6.54
N LYS A 148 1.85 -13.48 -6.23
CA LYS A 148 2.97 -14.37 -5.86
C LYS A 148 2.84 -15.78 -6.42
N LYS A 149 3.96 -16.49 -6.42
CA LYS A 149 4.10 -17.85 -6.97
C LYS A 149 3.30 -18.92 -6.20
N ASP A 150 3.08 -18.69 -4.92
CA ASP A 150 2.32 -19.59 -4.03
C ASP A 150 0.81 -19.56 -4.27
N GLY A 151 0.30 -18.59 -5.04
CA GLY A 151 -1.10 -18.54 -5.46
C GLY A 151 -2.08 -18.11 -4.37
N GLY A 152 -1.64 -17.30 -3.41
CA GLY A 152 -2.43 -16.86 -2.25
C GLY A 152 -3.44 -15.72 -2.49
N LEU A 153 -3.80 -15.40 -3.73
CA LEU A 153 -4.78 -14.34 -3.98
C LEU A 153 -6.18 -14.78 -3.53
N HIS A 154 -6.82 -13.95 -2.72
CA HIS A 154 -8.18 -14.17 -2.23
C HIS A 154 -9.16 -13.22 -2.93
N SER A 155 -10.44 -13.29 -2.56
CA SER A 155 -11.44 -12.33 -3.03
C SER A 155 -11.38 -11.05 -2.18
N PRO A 156 -10.92 -9.91 -2.72
CA PRO A 156 -11.01 -8.64 -2.02
C PRO A 156 -12.47 -8.22 -1.85
N ASN A 157 -12.74 -7.44 -0.80
CA ASN A 157 -14.09 -6.94 -0.50
C ASN A 157 -14.20 -5.41 -0.63
N VAL A 158 -13.09 -4.75 -0.92
CA VAL A 158 -13.02 -3.33 -1.29
C VAL A 158 -12.27 -3.25 -2.62
N LEU A 159 -12.83 -2.51 -3.57
CA LEU A 159 -12.27 -2.35 -4.90
C LEU A 159 -12.18 -0.86 -5.21
N MET A 160 -11.02 -0.41 -5.70
CA MET A 160 -10.77 0.96 -6.12
C MET A 160 -10.62 1.02 -7.63
N PRO A 161 -11.67 1.40 -8.40
CA PRO A 161 -11.57 1.62 -9.83
C PRO A 161 -10.51 2.66 -10.17
N LEU A 162 -9.69 2.38 -11.18
CA LEU A 162 -8.60 3.25 -11.59
C LEU A 162 -8.85 3.85 -12.97
N SER A 163 -8.34 5.06 -13.19
CA SER A 163 -8.24 5.64 -14.54
C SER A 163 -7.12 4.93 -15.32
N GLU A 164 -7.20 4.93 -16.64
CA GLU A 164 -6.10 4.41 -17.48
C GLU A 164 -4.79 5.17 -17.24
N ALA A 165 -4.87 6.48 -17.00
CA ALA A 165 -3.71 7.30 -16.67
C ALA A 165 -3.01 6.81 -15.39
N ALA A 166 -3.77 6.58 -14.30
CA ALA A 166 -3.20 6.09 -13.05
C ALA A 166 -2.61 4.68 -13.19
N VAL A 167 -3.24 3.81 -14.00
CA VAL A 167 -2.74 2.46 -14.30
C VAL A 167 -1.39 2.52 -15.02
N HIS A 168 -1.29 3.31 -16.09
CA HIS A 168 -0.05 3.42 -16.87
C HIS A 168 1.06 4.11 -16.09
N GLU A 169 0.72 5.15 -15.32
CA GLU A 169 1.68 5.83 -14.45
C GLU A 169 2.21 4.91 -13.35
N LYS A 170 1.33 4.18 -12.64
CA LYS A 170 1.71 3.18 -11.64
C LYS A 170 2.72 2.18 -12.22
N VAL A 171 2.38 1.58 -13.36
CA VAL A 171 3.23 0.56 -13.99
C VAL A 171 4.55 1.17 -14.46
N GLY A 172 4.53 2.36 -15.07
CA GLY A 172 5.75 3.05 -15.49
C GLY A 172 6.69 3.35 -14.32
N LEU A 173 6.15 3.88 -13.22
CA LEU A 173 6.91 4.16 -12.00
C LEU A 173 7.48 2.91 -11.36
N LEU A 174 6.70 1.83 -11.30
CA LEU A 174 7.11 0.54 -10.75
C LEU A 174 8.25 -0.07 -11.59
N MET A 175 8.09 -0.13 -12.92
CA MET A 175 9.12 -0.68 -13.81
C MET A 175 10.39 0.16 -13.84
N GLY A 176 10.27 1.49 -13.77
CA GLY A 176 11.43 2.38 -13.71
C GLY A 176 12.07 2.47 -12.32
N GLY A 177 11.36 2.06 -11.27
CA GLY A 177 11.78 2.28 -9.89
C GLY A 177 12.52 1.14 -9.22
N PHE A 178 12.41 -0.07 -9.78
CA PHE A 178 13.03 -1.27 -9.21
C PHE A 178 13.91 -2.03 -10.22
N PRO A 179 14.99 -1.43 -10.75
CA PRO A 179 15.91 -2.08 -11.69
C PRO A 179 16.41 -3.46 -11.25
N SER A 180 16.72 -3.64 -9.97
CA SER A 180 17.20 -4.90 -9.40
C SER A 180 16.17 -6.04 -9.52
N GLN A 181 14.88 -5.70 -9.69
CA GLN A 181 13.79 -6.66 -9.80
C GLN A 181 13.51 -7.07 -11.25
N LEU A 182 13.98 -6.31 -12.24
CA LEU A 182 13.68 -6.54 -13.67
C LEU A 182 14.19 -7.90 -14.19
N ALA A 183 15.21 -8.47 -13.54
CA ALA A 183 15.72 -9.80 -13.88
C ALA A 183 14.77 -10.93 -13.43
N LYS A 184 13.81 -10.66 -12.54
CA LYS A 184 12.87 -11.67 -12.02
C LYS A 184 11.78 -11.93 -13.07
N PRO A 185 11.53 -13.19 -13.48
CA PRO A 185 10.56 -13.50 -14.54
C PRO A 185 9.12 -13.06 -14.28
N TRP A 186 8.75 -12.83 -13.02
CA TRP A 186 7.41 -12.40 -12.62
C TRP A 186 7.25 -10.87 -12.60
N PHE A 187 8.34 -10.10 -12.48
CA PHE A 187 8.29 -8.64 -12.32
C PHE A 187 8.11 -7.98 -13.69
N THR A 188 6.87 -8.04 -14.20
CA THR A 188 6.52 -7.66 -15.57
C THR A 188 5.31 -6.74 -15.57
N PRO A 189 5.24 -5.77 -16.52
CA PRO A 189 4.05 -4.94 -16.70
C PRO A 189 2.77 -5.75 -16.82
N GLU A 190 2.82 -6.87 -17.56
CA GLU A 190 1.68 -7.72 -17.87
C GLU A 190 1.08 -8.36 -16.61
N LEU A 191 1.92 -8.77 -15.64
CA LEU A 191 1.43 -9.31 -14.37
C LEU A 191 0.66 -8.23 -13.59
N PHE A 192 1.24 -7.04 -13.46
CA PHE A 192 0.64 -5.95 -12.70
C PHE A 192 -0.66 -5.44 -13.34
N LEU A 193 -0.66 -5.29 -14.67
CA LEU A 193 -1.87 -4.99 -15.44
C LEU A 193 -2.91 -6.09 -15.32
N GLY A 194 -2.50 -7.35 -15.39
CA GLY A 194 -3.37 -8.52 -15.28
C GLY A 194 -4.12 -8.57 -13.95
N LEU A 195 -3.42 -8.35 -12.83
CA LEU A 195 -4.05 -8.26 -11.52
C LEU A 195 -5.10 -7.15 -11.47
N MET A 196 -4.74 -5.94 -11.93
CA MET A 196 -5.69 -4.83 -11.94
C MET A 196 -6.89 -5.08 -12.89
N ARG A 197 -6.68 -5.84 -13.97
CA ARG A 197 -7.73 -6.21 -14.93
C ARG A 197 -8.77 -7.15 -14.31
N LEU A 198 -8.31 -8.14 -13.55
CA LEU A 198 -9.20 -9.05 -12.81
C LEU A 198 -10.10 -8.25 -11.86
N ARG A 199 -9.50 -7.35 -11.08
CA ARG A 199 -10.24 -6.52 -10.12
C ARG A 199 -11.14 -5.49 -10.80
N GLY A 200 -10.74 -4.94 -11.94
CA GLY A 200 -11.57 -4.03 -12.71
C GLY A 200 -12.82 -4.68 -13.29
N MET A 201 -12.74 -5.96 -13.66
CA MET A 201 -13.91 -6.76 -14.04
C MET A 201 -14.84 -6.98 -12.83
N GLU A 202 -14.29 -7.38 -11.68
CA GLU A 202 -15.06 -7.57 -10.44
C GLU A 202 -15.76 -6.29 -9.97
N SER A 203 -15.10 -5.14 -10.13
CA SER A 203 -15.63 -3.83 -9.70
C SER A 203 -16.61 -3.22 -10.71
N GLY A 204 -16.76 -3.79 -11.91
CA GLY A 204 -17.49 -3.17 -13.01
C GLY A 204 -16.93 -1.79 -13.39
N ALA A 205 -15.62 -1.59 -13.28
CA ALA A 205 -14.98 -0.33 -13.66
C ALA A 205 -15.10 -0.11 -15.18
N ALA A 206 -15.47 1.10 -15.61
CA ALA A 206 -15.60 1.41 -17.04
C ALA A 206 -14.27 1.25 -17.81
N THR A 207 -13.14 1.54 -17.16
CA THR A 207 -11.78 1.32 -17.68
C THR A 207 -11.39 -0.16 -17.66
N GLY A 208 -12.11 -0.98 -16.89
CA GLY A 208 -11.79 -2.37 -16.62
C GLY A 208 -10.52 -2.55 -15.79
N TYR A 209 -10.09 -1.54 -15.02
CA TYR A 209 -8.99 -1.66 -14.06
C TYR A 209 -9.41 -1.20 -12.67
N ALA A 210 -8.97 -1.93 -11.65
CA ALA A 210 -9.12 -1.56 -10.25
C ALA A 210 -7.98 -2.17 -9.41
N GLU A 211 -7.76 -1.63 -8.21
CA GLU A 211 -7.00 -2.33 -7.16
C GLU A 211 -7.95 -2.97 -6.15
N GLY A 212 -7.55 -4.13 -5.62
CA GLY A 212 -8.30 -4.88 -4.62
C GLY A 212 -7.71 -4.72 -3.22
N PHE A 213 -8.60 -4.64 -2.23
CA PHE A 213 -8.25 -4.52 -0.83
C PHE A 213 -9.13 -5.40 0.06
N HIS A 214 -8.55 -5.82 1.17
CA HIS A 214 -9.22 -6.52 2.26
C HIS A 214 -9.46 -5.53 3.41
N ALA A 215 -10.71 -5.11 3.58
CA ALA A 215 -11.16 -4.38 4.75
C ALA A 215 -11.83 -5.36 5.73
N ARG A 216 -11.35 -5.43 6.98
CA ARG A 216 -11.94 -6.32 7.98
C ARG A 216 -13.12 -5.71 8.75
N ARG A 217 -13.03 -4.42 9.05
CA ARG A 217 -14.05 -3.69 9.82
C ARG A 217 -14.21 -2.32 9.20
N VAL A 218 -15.46 -1.96 8.90
CA VAL A 218 -15.86 -0.65 8.40
C VAL A 218 -17.13 -0.28 9.17
N VAL A 219 -17.20 0.97 9.61
CA VAL A 219 -18.40 1.55 10.23
C VAL A 219 -19.00 2.51 9.22
N LEU A 220 -20.33 2.50 9.11
CA LEU A 220 -21.07 3.47 8.29
C LEU A 220 -21.64 4.54 9.22
N ASP A 221 -21.39 5.80 8.87
CA ASP A 221 -22.07 6.93 9.48
C ASP A 221 -23.44 7.14 8.81
N GLY A 222 -24.48 7.37 9.61
CA GLY A 222 -25.88 7.51 9.19
C GLY A 222 -26.36 8.94 9.11
#